data_AF-A0A352LPW3-F1
#
_entry.id   AF-A0A352LPW3-F1
#
_cell.length_a   1.000
_cell.length_b   1.000
_cell.length_c   1.000
_cell.angle_alpha   90.00
_cell.angle_beta   90.00
_cell.angle_gamma   90.00
#
_symmetry.space_group_name_H-M   'P 1'
#
loop_
_entity.id
_entity.type
_entity.pdbx_description
1 polymer ?
#
loop_
_entity_poly.entity_id
_entity_poly.type
_entity_poly.pdbx_seq_one_letter_code
_entity_poly.pdbx_strand_id
1 'polypeptide(L)' 'GMEAVWKIEVENFPAFILVDDKGNDFFQQIKPRNCDIAIKKA' A
#
# COMPACT_ATOMS: atom_id res chain seq x y z
N GLY A 1 -16.07 -20.23 -10.05
CA GLY A 1 -15.35 -19.40 -11.05
C GLY A 1 -14.06 -18.87 -10.44
N MET A 2 -13.36 -17.95 -11.12
CA MET A 2 -12.13 -17.32 -10.58
C MET A 2 -12.39 -16.57 -9.25
N GLU A 3 -13.62 -16.13 -9.01
CA GLU A 3 -14.04 -15.42 -7.79
C GLU A 3 -14.46 -16.33 -6.62
N ALA A 4 -14.35 -17.65 -6.75
CA ALA A 4 -14.70 -18.56 -5.65
C ALA A 4 -13.69 -18.47 -4.49
N VAL A 5 -14.14 -18.83 -3.27
CA VAL A 5 -13.26 -18.91 -2.09
C VAL A 5 -12.51 -20.23 -2.09
N TRP A 6 -11.19 -20.17 -1.96
CA TRP A 6 -10.32 -21.34 -1.96
C TRP A 6 -9.52 -21.41 -0.66
N LYS A 7 -9.37 -22.62 -0.12
CA LYS A 7 -8.40 -22.90 0.93
C LYS A 7 -7.10 -23.32 0.25
N ILE A 8 -6.02 -22.59 0.53
CA ILE A 8 -4.68 -22.88 0.03
C ILE A 8 -3.72 -23.04 1.20
N GLU A 9 -2.71 -23.89 1.01
CA GLU A 9 -1.56 -24.01 1.90
C GLU A 9 -0.36 -23.40 1.18
N VAL A 10 0.43 -22.60 1.90
CA VAL A 10 1.58 -21.89 1.35
C VAL A 10 2.80 -22.10 2.24
N GLU A 11 3.98 -22.14 1.63
CA GLU A 11 5.26 -22.24 2.33
C GLU A 11 6.14 -21.06 1.93
N ASN A 12 6.72 -20.36 2.92
CA ASN A 12 7.65 -19.24 2.72
C ASN A 12 7.14 -18.14 1.78
N PHE A 13 5.84 -17.84 1.84
CA PHE A 13 5.25 -16.82 0.98
C PHE A 13 5.63 -15.41 1.47
N PRO A 14 6.40 -14.63 0.70
CA PRO A 14 6.81 -13.30 1.13
C PRO A 14 5.61 -12.34 1.13
N ALA A 15 5.48 -11.57 2.19
CA ALA A 15 4.44 -10.56 2.33
C ALA A 15 4.95 -9.35 3.12
N PHE A 16 4.27 -8.22 2.94
CA PHE A 16 4.55 -6.98 3.66
C PHE A 16 3.34 -6.62 4.54
N ILE A 17 3.61 -6.17 5.77
CA ILE A 17 2.57 -5.61 6.64
C ILE A 17 2.30 -4.18 6.17
N LEU A 18 1.07 -3.94 5.70
CA LEU A 18 0.65 -2.62 5.23
C LEU A 18 0.02 -1.79 6.36
N VAL A 19 -0.79 -2.44 7.19
CA VAL A 19 -1.44 -1.84 8.35
C VAL A 19 -1.26 -2.80 9.53
N ASP A 20 -0.88 -2.29 10.69
CA ASP A 20 -0.77 -3.07 11.92
C ASP A 20 -1.93 -2.80 12.91
N ASP A 21 -1.95 -3.55 14.01
CA ASP A 21 -2.95 -3.45 15.08
C ASP A 21 -2.77 -2.21 15.99
N LYS A 22 -1.69 -1.46 15.80
CA LYS A 22 -1.37 -0.24 16.55
C LYS A 22 -1.77 1.03 15.80
N GLY A 23 -2.36 0.89 14.61
CA GLY A 23 -2.80 1.99 13.76
C GLY A 23 -1.70 2.57 12.88
N ASN A 24 -0.57 1.88 12.71
CA ASN A 24 0.44 2.29 11.73
C ASN A 24 0.01 1.87 10.33
N ASP A 25 0.19 2.76 9.35
CA ASP A 25 -0.10 2.55 7.94
C ASP A 25 1.16 2.89 7.12
N PHE A 26 1.63 1.92 6.33
CA PHE A 26 2.83 2.04 5.50
C PHE A 26 2.71 3.18 4.48
N PHE A 27 1.54 3.39 3.89
CA PHE A 27 1.36 4.36 2.80
C PHE A 27 1.20 5.79 3.30
N GLN A 28 0.76 6.00 4.54
CA GLN A 28 0.65 7.34 5.13
C GLN A 28 2.01 8.04 5.31
N GLN A 29 3.09 7.25 5.38
CA GLN A 29 4.45 7.78 5.51
C GLN A 29 5.05 8.19 4.16
N ILE A 30 4.47 7.72 3.05
CA ILE A 30 4.91 8.05 1.70
C ILE A 30 4.25 9.36 1.31
N LYS A 31 4.98 10.48 1.47
CA LYS A 31 4.51 11.75 0.93
C LYS A 31 4.50 11.66 -0.59
N PRO A 32 3.40 12.01 -1.27
CA PRO A 32 3.45 12.18 -2.71
C PRO A 32 4.57 13.20 -3.00
N ARG A 33 5.38 12.91 -4.01
CA ARG A 33 6.29 13.93 -4.54
C ARG A 33 5.40 15.02 -5.11
N ASN A 34 5.28 16.12 -4.37
CA ASN A 34 4.75 17.34 -4.95
C ASN A 34 5.76 17.76 -6.01
N CYS A 35 5.47 17.43 -7.27
CA CYS A 35 6.05 18.16 -8.37
C CYS A 35 5.46 19.56 -8.31
N ASP A 36 6.08 20.41 -7.52
CA ASP A 36 5.85 21.85 -7.54
C ASP A 36 6.44 22.39 -8.84
N ILE A 37 5.82 22.05 -9.97
CA ILE A 37 5.92 22.87 -11.17
C ILE A 37 5.21 24.15 -10.77
N ALA A 38 5.99 25.08 -10.24
CA ALA A 38 5.55 26.41 -9.88
C ALA A 38 5.04 27.08 -11.17
N ILE A 39 3.75 26.89 -11.46
CA ILE A 39 3.00 27.86 -12.24
C ILE A 39 2.84 29.04 -11.29
N LYS A 40 3.89 29.87 -11.21
CA LYS A 40 3.75 31.24 -10.72
C LYS A 40 2.66 31.85 -11.59
N LYS A 41 1.44 31.87 -11.09
CA LYS A 41 0.34 32.62 -11.68
C LYS A 41 0.82 34.08 -11.72
N ALA A 42 0.98 34.58 -12.95
CA ALA A 42 1.02 36.01 -13.23
C ALA A 42 -0.33 36.64 -12.87
#